data_AF-X1E639-F1
#
_entry.id   AF-X1E639-F1
#
_cell.length_a   1.000
_cell.length_b   1.000
_cell.length_c   1.000
_cell.angle_alpha   90.00
_cell.angle_beta   90.00
_cell.angle_gamma   90.00
#
_symmetry.space_group_name_H-M   'P 1'
#
loop_
_entity.id
_entity.type
_entity.pdbx_description
1 polymer ?
#
loop_
_entity_poly.entity_id
_entity_poly.type
_entity_poly.pdbx_seq_one_letter_code
_entity_poly.pdbx_strand_id
1 'polypeptide(L)'
;RLIVQQVLRIGVRDTQCGFKLYTREAADKLILAQTIMGFSFDLEHLYLGRKYGLRIAEVPVQWIDAPGSTVDTRKEVQRFLKSLLKIKINDWKGVYEIA
;
A
#
# COMPACT_ATOMS: atom_id res chain seq x y z
N ARG A 1 -2.69 11.07 -4.92
CA ARG A 1 -3.84 11.17 -3.98
C ARG A 1 -5.19 10.82 -4.61
N LEU A 2 -5.77 11.64 -5.51
CA LEU A 2 -7.10 11.39 -6.10
C LEU A 2 -7.19 10.07 -6.88
N ILE A 3 -6.17 9.78 -7.70
CA ILE A 3 -6.09 8.55 -8.49
C ILE A 3 -6.18 7.31 -7.59
N VAL A 4 -5.47 7.29 -6.46
CA VAL A 4 -5.49 6.14 -5.53
C VAL A 4 -6.87 5.94 -4.93
N GLN A 5 -7.54 7.02 -4.52
CA GLN A 5 -8.89 6.93 -3.96
C GLN A 5 -9.90 6.42 -4.97
N GLN A 6 -9.82 6.90 -6.21
CA GLN A 6 -10.73 6.48 -7.28
C GLN A 6 -10.50 5.03 -7.69
N VAL A 7 -9.23 4.60 -7.77
CA VAL A 7 -8.86 3.27 -8.24
C VAL A 7 -8.99 2.22 -7.13
N LEU A 8 -8.41 2.47 -5.95
CA LEU A 8 -8.31 1.49 -4.87
C LEU A 8 -9.41 1.63 -3.80
N ARG A 9 -10.09 2.78 -3.70
CA ARG A 9 -11.19 3.04 -2.74
C ARG A 9 -10.84 2.70 -1.28
N ILE A 10 -9.61 3.05 -0.87
CA ILE A 10 -9.05 2.67 0.44
C ILE A 10 -9.59 3.53 1.59
N GLY A 11 -10.08 4.74 1.33
CA GLY A 11 -10.71 5.58 2.35
C GLY A 11 -9.77 6.06 3.48
N VAL A 12 -8.45 6.12 3.21
CA VAL A 12 -7.44 6.76 4.08
C VAL A 12 -6.85 7.98 3.39
N ARG A 13 -6.60 9.08 4.09
CA ARG A 13 -6.16 10.34 3.47
C ARG A 13 -4.72 10.25 2.98
N ASP A 14 -3.83 9.66 3.77
CA ASP A 14 -2.44 9.40 3.41
C ASP A 14 -2.23 7.92 3.08
N THR A 15 -2.07 7.67 1.78
CA THR A 15 -1.85 6.33 1.24
C THR A 15 -0.37 6.01 1.02
N GLN A 16 0.54 6.98 1.19
CA GLN A 16 1.94 6.90 0.74
C GLN A 16 2.95 7.07 1.88
N CYS A 17 2.49 7.01 3.12
CA CYS A 17 3.35 6.87 4.28
C CYS A 17 3.75 5.39 4.46
N GLY A 18 5.04 5.09 4.27
CA GLY A 18 5.60 3.76 4.47
C GLY A 18 5.69 3.32 5.93
N PHE A 19 5.49 4.24 6.88
CA PHE A 19 5.43 3.90 8.31
C PHE A 19 4.06 3.32 8.65
N LYS A 20 4.01 2.01 8.90
CA LYS A 20 2.78 1.27 9.18
C LYS A 20 2.95 0.38 10.41
N LEU A 21 1.92 0.35 11.25
CA LEU A 21 1.84 -0.53 12.41
C LEU A 21 0.74 -1.56 12.17
N TYR A 22 0.98 -2.79 12.60
CA TYR A 22 0.07 -3.92 12.40
C TYR A 22 -0.11 -4.68 13.71
N THR A 23 -1.29 -5.23 13.93
CA THR A 23 -1.42 -6.35 14.87
C THR A 23 -0.74 -7.57 14.26
N ARG A 24 -0.37 -8.56 15.10
CA ARG A 24 0.22 -9.81 14.60
C ARG A 24 -0.65 -10.48 13.54
N GLU A 25 -1.95 -10.65 13.83
CA GLU A 25 -2.89 -11.28 12.90
C GLU A 25 -3.01 -10.53 11.57
N ALA A 26 -3.05 -9.20 11.60
CA ALA A 26 -3.10 -8.39 10.39
C ALA A 26 -1.80 -8.52 9.58
N ALA A 27 -0.64 -8.51 10.25
CA ALA A 27 0.64 -8.67 9.60
C ALA A 27 0.74 -10.03 8.89
N ASP A 28 0.38 -11.12 9.58
CA ASP A 28 0.45 -12.47 9.01
C ASP A 28 -0.41 -12.59 7.75
N LYS A 29 -1.66 -12.10 7.79
CA LYS A 29 -2.56 -12.09 6.61
C LYS A 29 -2.02 -11.25 5.46
N LEU A 30 -1.53 -10.04 5.75
CA LEU A 30 -1.08 -9.10 4.72
C LEU A 30 0.23 -9.54 4.07
N ILE A 31 1.19 -10.02 4.87
CA ILE A 31 2.51 -10.43 4.37
C ILE A 31 2.39 -11.65 3.47
N LEU A 32 1.53 -12.62 3.81
CA LEU A 32 1.30 -13.81 2.97
C LEU A 32 0.69 -13.48 1.61
N ALA A 33 -0.12 -12.42 1.54
CA ALA A 33 -0.76 -11.96 0.32
C ALA A 33 0.05 -10.89 -0.45
N GLN A 34 1.15 -10.38 0.12
CA GLN A 34 1.96 -9.32 -0.48
C GLN A 34 2.65 -9.82 -1.75
N THR A 35 2.56 -9.04 -2.83
CA THR A 35 3.24 -9.32 -4.10
C THR A 35 4.12 -8.17 -4.58
N ILE A 36 3.98 -6.99 -3.99
CA ILE A 36 4.76 -5.80 -4.31
C ILE A 36 5.91 -5.69 -3.31
N MET A 37 7.13 -5.67 -3.86
CA MET A 37 8.36 -5.41 -3.10
C MET A 37 8.80 -3.95 -3.34
N GLY A 38 9.30 -3.29 -2.29
CA GLY A 38 9.79 -1.91 -2.37
C GLY A 38 8.71 -0.86 -2.11
N PHE A 39 8.89 0.36 -2.64
CA PHE A 39 8.18 1.59 -2.23
C PHE A 39 6.65 1.56 -2.20
N SER A 40 5.99 0.67 -2.94
CA SER A 40 4.52 0.63 -3.06
C SER A 40 3.86 -0.53 -2.31
N PHE A 41 4.60 -1.21 -1.42
CA PHE A 41 4.04 -2.28 -0.59
C PHE A 41 2.91 -1.76 0.31
N ASP A 42 3.04 -0.52 0.80
CA ASP A 42 2.10 0.15 1.67
C ASP A 42 0.72 0.33 1.02
N LEU A 43 0.67 0.62 -0.27
CA LEU A 43 -0.55 0.70 -1.07
C LEU A 43 -1.24 -0.66 -1.19
N GLU A 44 -0.47 -1.73 -1.41
CA GLU A 44 -1.00 -3.09 -1.50
C GLU A 44 -1.58 -3.51 -0.15
N HIS A 45 -0.86 -3.28 0.94
CA HIS A 45 -1.33 -3.58 2.30
C HIS A 45 -2.60 -2.82 2.65
N LEU A 46 -2.70 -1.54 2.27
CA LEU A 46 -3.90 -0.75 2.48
C LEU A 46 -5.09 -1.28 1.66
N TYR A 47 -4.85 -1.72 0.43
CA TYR A 47 -5.87 -2.34 -0.41
C TYR A 47 -6.36 -3.67 0.17
N LEU A 48 -5.43 -4.56 0.50
CA LEU A 48 -5.69 -5.87 1.10
C LEU A 48 -6.37 -5.73 2.46
N GLY A 49 -5.95 -4.77 3.28
CA GLY A 49 -6.59 -4.49 4.57
C GLY A 49 -8.07 -4.16 4.41
N ARG A 50 -8.43 -3.37 3.40
CA ARG A 50 -9.85 -3.13 3.07
C ARG A 50 -10.55 -4.37 2.52
N LYS A 51 -9.92 -5.08 1.59
CA LYS A 51 -10.48 -6.29 0.98
C LYS A 51 -10.79 -7.37 2.03
N TYR A 52 -9.89 -7.57 2.99
CA TYR A 52 -10.01 -8.54 4.08
C TYR A 52 -10.82 -8.03 5.28
N GLY A 53 -11.44 -6.84 5.18
CA GLY A 53 -12.28 -6.29 6.24
C GLY A 53 -11.51 -5.88 7.51
N LEU A 54 -10.21 -5.64 7.41
CA LEU A 54 -9.39 -5.17 8.54
C LEU A 54 -9.74 -3.71 8.88
N ARG A 55 -9.69 -3.39 10.18
CA ARG A 55 -9.84 -2.02 10.66
C ARG A 55 -8.53 -1.25 10.41
N ILE A 56 -8.65 -0.09 9.76
CA ILE A 56 -7.53 0.79 9.45
C ILE A 56 -7.76 2.13 10.16
N ALA A 57 -6.76 2.60 10.90
CA ALA A 57 -6.78 3.89 11.58
C ALA A 57 -5.60 4.75 11.09
N GLU A 58 -5.87 6.04 10.84
CA GLU A 58 -4.82 7.02 10.58
C GLU A 58 -4.37 7.64 11.90
N VAL A 59 -3.08 7.51 12.23
CA VAL A 59 -2.47 8.11 13.41
C VAL A 59 -1.43 9.12 12.94
N PRO A 60 -1.52 10.40 13.34
CA PRO A 60 -0.54 11.40 12.94
C PRO A 60 0.82 11.10 13.59
N VAL A 61 1.88 11.21 12.80
CA VAL A 61 3.26 11.06 13.27
C VAL A 61 4.09 12.26 12.82
N GLN A 62 5.10 12.62 13.61
CA GLN A 62 6.09 13.60 13.19
C GLN A 62 7.20 12.88 12.42
N TRP A 63 7.48 13.38 11.22
CA TRP A 63 8.58 12.89 10.39
C TRP A 63 9.72 13.91 10.41
N ILE A 64 10.93 13.43 10.62
CA ILE A 64 12.14 14.25 10.54
C ILE A 64 12.88 13.80 9.29
N ASP A 65 12.94 14.68 8.30
CA ASP A 65 13.59 14.38 7.03
C ASP A 65 15.11 14.22 7.24
N ALA A 66 15.64 13.08 6.79
CA ALA A 66 17.07 12.89 6.68
C ALA A 66 17.56 13.51 5.35
N PRO A 67 18.52 14.45 5.38
CA PRO A 67 19.06 15.04 4.16
C PRO A 67 19.83 13.99 3.33
N GLY A 68 19.79 14.11 2.00
CA GLY A 68 20.57 13.26 1.09
C GLY A 68 19.80 12.19 0.30
N SER A 69 18.50 12.36 0.06
CA SER A 69 17.73 11.43 -0.77
C SER A 69 18.27 11.36 -2.21
N THR A 70 18.55 10.14 -2.68
CA THR A 70 19.01 9.84 -4.05
C THR A 70 17.90 9.29 -4.94
N VAL A 71 16.63 9.46 -4.53
CA VAL A 71 15.47 8.87 -5.19
C VAL A 71 15.19 9.55 -6.55
N ASP A 72 15.16 8.74 -7.60
CA ASP A 72 14.71 9.20 -8.93
C ASP A 72 13.18 9.28 -8.97
N THR A 73 12.67 10.51 -8.91
CA THR A 73 11.24 10.82 -8.92
C THR A 73 10.50 10.24 -10.12
N ARG A 74 11.10 10.24 -11.32
CA ARG A 74 10.44 9.74 -12.54
C ARG A 74 10.28 8.23 -12.47
N LYS A 75 11.34 7.55 -12.05
CA LYS A 75 11.33 6.09 -11.87
C LYS A 75 10.31 5.68 -10.82
N GLU A 76 10.20 6.41 -9.72
CA GLU A 76 9.22 6.12 -8.66
C GLU A 76 7.79 6.37 -9.11
N VAL A 77 7.51 7.43 -9.88
CA VAL A 77 6.17 7.64 -10.46
C VAL A 77 5.77 6.47 -11.38
N GLN A 78 6.68 6.00 -12.23
CA GLN A 78 6.40 4.84 -13.10
C GLN A 78 6.17 3.55 -12.29
N ARG A 79 6.97 3.32 -11.24
CA ARG A 79 6.82 2.17 -10.33
C ARG A 79 5.48 2.20 -9.60
N PHE A 80 5.09 3.36 -9.12
CA PHE A 80 3.82 3.59 -8.45
C PHE A 80 2.62 3.28 -9.38
N LEU A 81 2.61 3.81 -10.60
CA LEU A 81 1.53 3.53 -11.57
C LEU A 81 1.44 2.03 -11.92
N LYS A 82 2.58 1.38 -12.14
CA LYS A 82 2.64 -0.07 -12.37
C LYS A 82 2.10 -0.85 -11.17
N SER A 83 2.37 -0.39 -9.95
CA SER A 83 1.88 -1.02 -8.72
C SER A 83 0.36 -0.93 -8.60
N LEU A 84 -0.25 0.22 -8.91
CA LEU A 84 -1.72 0.36 -8.93
C LEU A 84 -2.38 -0.63 -9.90
N LEU A 85 -1.82 -0.76 -11.11
CA LEU A 85 -2.31 -1.71 -12.11
C LEU A 85 -2.11 -3.15 -11.65
N LYS A 86 -0.94 -3.49 -11.11
CA LYS A 86 -0.64 -4.82 -10.59
C LYS A 86 -1.62 -5.23 -9.50
N ILE A 87 -1.92 -4.34 -8.54
CA ILE A 87 -2.89 -4.60 -7.48
C ILE A 87 -4.25 -4.99 -8.08
N LYS A 88 -4.76 -4.23 -9.04
CA LYS A 88 -6.06 -4.52 -9.68
C LYS A 88 -6.06 -5.79 -10.52
N ILE A 89 -4.98 -6.05 -11.25
CA ILE A 89 -4.85 -7.27 -12.05
C ILE A 89 -4.78 -8.50 -11.14
N ASN A 90 -3.99 -8.45 -10.07
CA ASN A 90 -3.88 -9.54 -9.10
C ASN A 90 -5.21 -9.83 -8.41
N ASP A 91 -5.92 -8.78 -8.01
CA ASP A 91 -7.25 -8.89 -7.42
C ASP A 91 -8.23 -9.54 -8.39
N TRP A 92 -8.26 -9.09 -9.66
CA TRP A 92 -9.10 -9.68 -10.70
C TRP A 92 -8.74 -11.14 -11.01
N LYS A 93 -7.46 -11.50 -10.95
CA LYS A 93 -6.98 -12.87 -11.14
C LYS A 93 -7.21 -13.78 -9.93
N GLY A 94 -7.74 -13.25 -8.82
CA GLY A 94 -7.98 -14.00 -7.59
C GLY A 94 -6.71 -14.34 -6.81
N VAL A 95 -5.58 -13.68 -7.08
CA VAL A 95 -4.30 -13.92 -6.37
C VAL A 95 -4.44 -13.66 -4.87
N TYR A 96 -5.34 -12.74 -4.50
CA TYR A 96 -5.57 -12.35 -3.11
C TYR A 96 -6.64 -13.17 -2.39
N GLU A 97 -7.24 -14.18 -3.03
CA GLU A 97 -8.26 -15.04 -2.41
C GLU A 97 -7.66 -16.18 -1.55
N ILE A 98 -6.32 -16.29 -1.50
CA ILE A 98 -5.59 -17.41 -0.88
C ILE A 98 -5.20 -17.12 0.60
N ALA A 99 -5.93 -16.25 1.31
CA ALA A 99 -5.62 -15.94 2.72
C ALA A 99 -6.64 -16.53 3.70
#